data_AF-A0A068VLV4-F1
#
_entry.id   AF-A0A068VLV4-F1
#
_cell.length_a   1.000
_cell.length_b   1.000
_cell.length_c   1.000
_cell.angle_alpha   90.00
_cell.angle_beta   90.00
_cell.angle_gamma   90.00
#
_symmetry.space_group_name_H-M   'P 1'
#
loop_
_entity.id
_entity.type
_entity.pdbx_description
1 polymer ?
#
loop_
_entity_poly.entity_id
_entity_poly.type
_entity_poly.pdbx_seq_one_letter_code
_entity_poly.pdbx_strand_id
1 'polypeptide(L)'
;MVLFLFIIVFLSAVLALFAANVTFDHCTLVIDGRRKVLISVTIHSCLGREHFQMYTYLTVKSKYGGLDAIETYVFWNLHELVRGQVSSFWLSFQLCFASVEILCCSHYKKIGL
;
A
#
# COMPACT_ATOMS: atom_id res chain seq x y z
N MET A 1 -22.56 23.74 -10.58
CA MET A 1 -21.24 23.46 -11.19
C MET A 1 -20.09 24.04 -10.39
N VAL A 2 -20.09 25.33 -10.01
CA VAL A 2 -19.01 25.95 -9.23
C VAL A 2 -18.81 25.32 -7.84
N LEU A 3 -19.88 25.03 -7.09
CA LEU A 3 -19.79 24.37 -5.79
C LEU A 3 -19.18 22.96 -5.87
N PHE A 4 -19.52 22.22 -6.93
CA PHE A 4 -19.00 20.87 -7.17
C PHE A 4 -17.49 20.88 -7.48
N LEU A 5 -17.03 21.88 -8.25
CA LEU A 5 -15.60 22.10 -8.49
C LEU A 5 -14.86 22.45 -7.20
N PHE A 6 -15.43 23.29 -6.34
CA PHE A 6 -14.86 23.60 -5.03
C PHE A 6 -14.71 22.37 -4.13
N ILE A 7 -15.72 21.48 -4.12
CA ILE A 7 -15.67 20.24 -3.35
C ILE A 7 -14.56 19.31 -3.87
N ILE A 8 -14.41 19.17 -5.20
CA ILE A 8 -13.34 18.34 -5.78
C ILE A 8 -11.97 18.90 -5.42
N VAL A 9 -11.77 20.21 -5.57
CA VAL A 9 -10.49 20.88 -5.24
C VAL A 9 -10.19 20.72 -3.74
N PHE A 10 -11.18 20.95 -2.88
CA PHE A 10 -11.03 20.78 -1.43
C PHE A 10 -10.69 19.33 -1.06
N LEU A 11 -11.39 18.35 -1.64
CA LEU A 11 -11.14 16.93 -1.39
C LEU A 11 -9.73 16.51 -1.86
N SER A 12 -9.30 17.00 -3.02
CA SER A 12 -7.95 16.75 -3.54
C SER A 12 -6.86 17.34 -2.66
N ALA A 13 -7.09 18.54 -2.12
CA ALA A 13 -6.17 19.19 -1.19
C ALA A 13 -6.08 18.43 0.15
N VAL A 14 -7.21 17.94 0.67
CA VAL A 14 -7.23 17.11 1.88
C VAL A 14 -6.51 15.78 1.65
N LEU A 15 -6.68 15.13 0.49
CA LEU A 15 -5.98 13.90 0.12
C LEU A 15 -4.46 14.10 0.06
N ALA A 16 -3.99 15.24 -0.44
CA ALA A 16 -2.56 15.54 -0.54
C ALA A 16 -1.87 15.63 0.84
N LEU A 17 -2.62 15.90 1.92
CA LEU A 17 -2.08 15.93 3.29
C LEU A 17 -1.78 14.54 3.86
N PHE A 18 -2.31 13.46 3.25
CA PHE A 18 -2.09 12.08 3.69
C PHE A 18 -0.93 11.38 2.96
N ALA A 19 -0.26 12.07 2.04
CA ALA A 19 0.89 11.50 1.33
C ALA A 19 2.13 11.48 2.23
N ALA A 20 2.78 10.32 2.32
CA ALA A 20 4.08 10.20 2.98
C ALA A 20 5.18 10.82 2.10
N ASN A 21 6.09 11.60 2.69
CA ASN A 21 7.23 12.14 1.95
C ASN A 21 8.36 11.11 1.95
N VAL A 22 8.62 10.49 0.80
CA VAL A 22 9.65 9.47 0.63
C VAL A 22 10.77 10.00 -0.27
N THR A 23 11.96 10.12 0.29
CA THR A 23 13.19 10.52 -0.42
C THR A 23 14.28 9.48 -0.21
N PHE A 24 15.36 9.57 -0.98
CA PHE A 24 16.49 8.64 -0.90
C PHE A 24 17.77 9.45 -0.76
N ASP A 25 18.63 9.09 0.20
CA ASP A 25 19.98 9.64 0.31
C ASP A 25 21.02 8.64 -0.25
N HIS A 26 22.31 8.91 -0.05
CA HIS A 26 23.36 8.04 -0.59
C HIS A 26 23.31 6.59 -0.07
N CYS A 27 22.71 6.32 1.10
CA CYS A 27 22.75 5.01 1.75
C CYS A 27 21.39 4.48 2.21
N THR A 28 20.35 5.30 2.29
CA THR A 28 19.12 4.97 3.03
C THR A 28 17.88 5.64 2.45
N LEU A 29 16.74 4.97 2.68
CA LEU A 29 15.43 5.57 2.43
C LEU A 29 15.08 6.53 3.58
N VAL A 30 14.59 7.71 3.23
CA VAL A 30 14.18 8.76 4.15
C VAL A 30 12.66 8.93 4.04
N ILE A 31 11.93 8.50 5.07
CA ILE A 31 10.46 8.62 5.16
C ILE A 31 10.13 9.68 6.21
N ASP A 32 9.39 10.71 5.81
CA ASP A 32 9.00 11.85 6.64
C ASP A 32 10.20 12.52 7.32
N GLY A 33 11.28 12.71 6.56
CA GLY A 33 12.51 13.36 7.02
C GLY A 33 13.40 12.49 7.93
N ARG A 34 13.04 11.21 8.15
CA ARG A 34 13.84 10.28 8.98
C ARG A 34 14.41 9.14 8.16
N ARG A 35 15.72 8.90 8.33
CA ARG A 35 16.42 7.74 7.76
C ARG A 35 15.90 6.45 8.39
N LYS A 36 15.53 5.48 7.55
CA LYS A 36 15.03 4.19 7.99
C LYS A 36 15.69 3.08 7.18
N VAL A 37 16.06 2.01 7.89
CA VAL A 37 16.38 0.71 7.29
C VAL A 37 15.09 -0.10 7.36
N LEU A 38 14.53 -0.46 6.21
CA LEU A 38 13.30 -1.23 6.13
C LEU A 38 13.63 -2.71 6.03
N ILE A 39 13.00 -3.53 6.87
CA ILE A 39 13.03 -4.99 6.71
C ILE A 39 11.75 -5.41 5.99
N SER A 40 11.89 -5.86 4.75
CA SER A 40 10.77 -6.28 3.92
C SER A 40 10.65 -7.80 3.82
N VAL A 41 9.44 -8.26 3.49
CA VAL A 41 9.19 -9.65 3.08
C VAL A 41 8.43 -9.67 1.76
N THR A 42 8.77 -10.63 0.91
CA THR A 42 8.03 -10.85 -0.34
C THR A 42 6.83 -11.76 -0.09
N ILE A 43 5.62 -11.28 -0.37
CA ILE A 43 4.38 -12.08 -0.39
C ILE A 43 3.77 -11.93 -1.76
N HIS A 44 3.85 -12.96 -2.60
CA HIS A 44 3.22 -12.93 -3.91
C HIS A 44 1.70 -12.90 -3.77
N SER A 45 1.06 -11.94 -4.46
CA SER A 45 -0.39 -11.77 -4.47
C SER A 45 -1.09 -13.08 -4.84
N CYS A 46 -1.68 -13.68 -3.82
CA CYS A 46 -2.31 -14.99 -3.90
C CYS A 46 -3.73 -14.76 -4.44
N LEU A 47 -3.89 -14.83 -5.77
CA LEU A 47 -5.16 -14.54 -6.44
C LEU A 47 -6.16 -15.69 -6.24
N GLY A 48 -7.15 -15.43 -5.40
CA GLY A 48 -8.29 -16.30 -5.13
C GLY A 48 -9.07 -15.79 -3.93
N ARG A 49 -10.41 -15.91 -3.93
CA ARG A 49 -11.23 -15.50 -2.78
C ARG A 49 -10.81 -16.21 -1.48
N GLU A 50 -10.47 -17.49 -1.60
CA GLU A 50 -9.93 -18.35 -0.54
C GLU A 50 -8.56 -17.86 -0.01
N HIS A 51 -7.77 -17.24 -0.89
CA HIS A 51 -6.43 -16.78 -0.56
C HIS A 51 -6.41 -15.38 0.07
N PHE A 52 -7.52 -14.64 0.05
CA PHE A 52 -7.63 -13.33 0.70
C PHE A 52 -7.54 -13.42 2.22
N GLN A 53 -8.17 -14.44 2.83
CA GLN A 53 -8.05 -14.70 4.27
C GLN A 53 -6.61 -15.05 4.67
N MET A 54 -5.95 -15.88 3.86
CA MET A 54 -4.54 -16.23 4.06
C MET A 54 -3.62 -15.01 3.91
N TYR A 55 -3.83 -14.17 2.90
CA TYR A 55 -3.06 -12.94 2.72
C TYR A 55 -3.20 -11.97 3.90
N THR A 56 -4.44 -11.82 4.40
CA THR A 56 -4.72 -11.01 5.60
C THR A 56 -3.97 -11.59 6.81
N TYR A 57 -4.03 -12.91 7.01
CA TYR A 57 -3.32 -13.60 8.08
C TYR A 57 -1.81 -13.43 7.98
N LEU A 58 -1.23 -13.61 6.79
CA LEU A 58 0.21 -13.42 6.54
C LEU A 58 0.63 -11.98 6.81
N THR A 59 -0.14 -10.99 6.34
CA THR A 59 0.11 -9.56 6.59
C THR A 59 0.16 -9.27 8.09
N VAL A 60 -0.80 -9.80 8.85
CA VAL A 60 -0.85 -9.65 10.31
C VAL A 60 0.34 -10.33 10.98
N LYS A 61 0.69 -11.56 10.57
CA LYS A 61 1.87 -12.27 11.07
C LYS A 61 3.17 -11.53 10.77
N SER A 62 3.32 -10.99 9.57
CA SER A 62 4.48 -10.19 9.17
C SER A 62 4.61 -8.94 10.03
N LYS A 63 3.49 -8.28 10.34
CA LYS A 63 3.46 -7.17 11.31
C LYS A 63 3.98 -7.57 12.69
N TYR A 64 3.49 -8.70 13.21
CA TYR A 64 3.93 -9.21 14.51
C TYR A 64 5.37 -9.71 14.49
N GLY A 65 5.87 -10.13 13.33
CA GLY A 65 7.26 -10.51 13.11
C GLY A 65 8.23 -9.35 13.01
N GLY A 66 7.77 -8.09 13.09
CA GLY A 66 8.63 -6.90 13.04
C GLY A 66 9.07 -6.49 11.64
N LEU A 67 8.30 -6.89 10.61
CA LEU A 67 8.57 -6.47 9.23
C LEU A 67 7.95 -5.09 8.96
N ASP A 68 8.71 -4.22 8.30
CA ASP A 68 8.33 -2.84 8.00
C ASP A 68 7.58 -2.71 6.67
N ALA A 69 7.82 -3.64 5.73
CA ALA A 69 7.26 -3.57 4.39
C ALA A 69 6.90 -4.96 3.83
N ILE A 70 5.93 -4.97 2.92
CA ILE A 70 5.56 -6.16 2.13
C ILE A 70 5.83 -5.83 0.66
N GLU A 71 6.60 -6.69 0.02
CA GLU A 71 6.88 -6.62 -1.41
C GLU A 71 6.03 -7.64 -2.13
N THR A 72 5.38 -7.23 -3.23
CA THR A 72 4.59 -8.14 -4.07
C THR A 72 4.79 -7.83 -5.54
N TYR A 73 4.72 -8.88 -6.36
CA TYR A 73 4.69 -8.75 -7.81
C TYR A 73 3.25 -8.69 -8.32
N VAL A 74 3.03 -7.81 -9.28
CA VAL A 74 1.76 -7.73 -10.03
C VAL A 74 1.89 -8.59 -11.29
N PHE A 75 1.15 -9.69 -11.35
CA PHE A 75 1.17 -10.56 -12.51
C PHE A 75 0.18 -10.06 -13.56
N TRP A 76 0.66 -9.24 -14.50
CA TRP A 76 -0.16 -8.62 -15.53
C TRP A 76 -1.02 -9.62 -16.31
N ASN A 77 -0.47 -10.79 -16.66
CA ASN A 77 -1.17 -11.85 -17.39
C ASN A 77 -2.39 -12.41 -16.64
N LEU A 78 -2.40 -12.35 -15.30
CA LEU A 78 -3.58 -12.74 -14.52
C LEU A 78 -4.64 -11.63 -14.48
N HIS A 79 -4.21 -10.37 -14.64
CA HIS A 79 -5.11 -9.22 -14.61
C HIS A 79 -5.75 -8.92 -15.97
N GLU A 80 -5.06 -9.22 -17.07
CA GLU A 80 -5.51 -9.04 -18.45
C GLU A 80 -5.45 -10.38 -19.22
N LEU A 81 -6.48 -11.22 -19.01
CA LEU A 81 -6.59 -12.51 -19.71
C LEU A 81 -6.86 -12.32 -21.21
N VAL A 82 -7.56 -11.24 -21.55
CA VAL A 82 -7.87 -10.82 -22.93
C VAL A 82 -7.47 -9.36 -23.05
N ARG A 83 -6.81 -9.00 -24.16
CA ARG A 83 -6.33 -7.64 -24.41
C ARG A 83 -7.48 -6.63 -24.27
N GLY A 84 -7.29 -5.61 -23.44
CA GLY A 84 -8.26 -4.57 -23.12
C GLY A 84 -9.28 -4.95 -22.03
N GLN A 85 -9.25 -6.17 -21.49
CA GLN A 85 -10.15 -6.62 -20.43
C GLN A 85 -9.42 -6.77 -19.11
N VAL A 86 -9.58 -5.76 -18.26
CA VAL A 86 -9.07 -5.77 -16.88
C VAL A 86 -10.09 -6.47 -15.98
N SER A 87 -9.64 -7.50 -15.25
CA SER A 87 -10.49 -8.21 -14.28
C SER A 87 -10.96 -7.28 -13.14
N SER A 88 -12.22 -7.42 -12.71
CA SER A 88 -12.84 -6.66 -11.61
C SER A 88 -12.20 -6.91 -10.23
N PHE A 89 -11.26 -7.86 -10.14
CA PHE A 89 -10.42 -8.11 -8.96
C PHE A 89 -9.47 -6.93 -8.63
N TRP A 90 -9.28 -5.98 -9.55
CA TRP A 90 -8.49 -4.76 -9.32
C TRP A 90 -8.94 -3.94 -8.11
N LEU A 91 -10.24 -3.91 -7.79
CA LEU A 91 -10.73 -3.19 -6.61
C LEU A 91 -10.20 -3.82 -5.30
N SER A 92 -10.07 -5.14 -5.27
CA SER A 92 -9.48 -5.88 -4.15
C SER A 92 -7.98 -5.62 -4.04
N PHE A 93 -7.29 -5.42 -5.17
CA PHE A 93 -5.88 -5.04 -5.21
C PHE A 93 -5.67 -3.67 -4.54
N GLN A 94 -6.47 -2.67 -4.90
CA GLN A 94 -6.39 -1.32 -4.31
C GLN A 94 -6.61 -1.32 -2.79
N LEU A 95 -7.58 -2.10 -2.30
CA LEU A 95 -7.84 -2.27 -0.86
C LEU A 95 -6.70 -2.99 -0.14
N CYS A 96 -6.03 -3.93 -0.82
CA CYS A 96 -4.84 -4.61 -0.31
C CYS A 96 -3.64 -3.67 -0.19
N PHE A 97 -3.42 -2.81 -1.19
CA PHE A 97 -2.36 -1.80 -1.17
C PHE A 97 -2.59 -0.72 -0.09
N ALA A 98 -3.83 -0.27 0.09
CA ALA A 98 -4.18 0.61 1.21
C ALA A 98 -3.85 -0.04 2.57
N SER A 99 -3.97 -1.36 2.69
CA SER A 99 -3.63 -2.09 3.92
C SER A 99 -2.11 -2.11 4.20
N VAL A 100 -1.28 -2.09 3.16
CA VAL A 100 0.19 -2.00 3.27
C VAL A 100 0.63 -0.58 3.68
N GLU A 101 0.00 0.47 3.13
CA GLU A 101 0.21 1.85 3.60
C GLU A 101 -0.24 2.03 5.07
N ILE A 102 -1.36 1.40 5.47
CA ILE A 102 -1.82 1.39 6.87
C ILE A 102 -0.83 0.64 7.77
N LEU A 103 -0.18 -0.43 7.28
CA LEU A 103 0.86 -1.15 8.04
C LEU A 103 2.04 -0.23 8.36
N CYS A 104 2.51 0.48 7.34
CA CYS A 104 3.59 1.45 7.40
C CYS A 104 3.24 2.58 8.39
N CYS A 105 2.10 3.26 8.20
CA CYS A 105 1.62 4.34 9.08
C CYS A 105 1.33 3.87 10.52
N SER A 106 0.77 2.67 10.71
CA SER A 106 0.42 2.14 12.03
C SER A 106 1.64 1.70 12.84
N HIS A 107 2.67 1.15 12.19
CA HIS A 107 3.93 0.84 12.86
C HIS A 107 4.57 2.14 13.35
N TYR A 108 4.72 3.15 12.49
CA TYR A 108 5.33 4.43 12.88
C TYR A 108 4.59 5.16 14.00
N LYS A 109 3.25 5.13 14.02
CA LYS A 109 2.46 5.77 15.08
C LYS A 109 2.57 5.05 16.45
N LYS A 110 2.91 3.76 16.48
CA LYS A 110 3.10 2.99 17.73
C LYS A 110 4.49 3.12 18.34
N ILE A 111 5.52 3.42 17.53
CA ILE A 111 6.91 3.51 18.00
C ILE A 111 7.23 4.93 18.52
N GLY A 112 6.27 5.86 18.55
CA GLY A 112 6.49 7.19 19.11
C GLY A 112 7.59 7.98 18.39
N LEU A 113 7.74 7.75 17.08
CA LEU A 113 8.53 8.57 16.18
C LEU A 113 7.57 9.47 15.42
#